data_AF-A0A9D1RI51-F1
#
_entry.id   AF-A0A9D1RI51-F1
#
_cell.length_a   1.000
_cell.length_b   1.000
_cell.length_c   1.000
_cell.angle_alpha   90.00
_cell.angle_beta   90.00
_cell.angle_gamma   90.00
#
_symmetry.space_group_name_H-M   'P 1'
#
loop_
_entity.id
_entity.type
_entity.pdbx_description
1 polymer ?
#
loop_
_entity_poly.entity_id
_entity_poly.type
_entity_poly.pdbx_seq_one_letter_code
_entity_poly.pdbx_strand_id
1 'polypeptide(L)'
;MKAEIRNVLSFSNIGERTNQEDSCYYGQLSNGSYKPYFILCDGMGGHDNGEVASSTVCEALSTYFDNNVPQEDEINEDYFNNALEYAYEKLHEKDTNSSSNKMGTTLTCVYLCNRGAWCFHIGDSRIYHIRPCEYNPQEHSTGLMFQSQDHSLVNSLLKAGELTEQEALTYPHKNVITRAMQPREGEHSKADYRLEKDLQEGDFFFLCSDGVLEQLDNEELCSILADEETDDAGKLSAIEEVCKRGTKDNHTCILISLGPAQKHADGLKTKPAKSLRRGGRKRQRRRSPGNRFDNMMPWLVVAIVAILLFLVLWLDEINISEAAGKVWDWIKPDGK
;
A
#
# COMPACT_ATOMS: atom_id res chain seq x y z
N MET A 1 -10.53 -6.89 4.66
CA MET A 1 -9.42 -6.25 5.40
C MET A 1 -9.71 -6.34 6.90
N LYS A 2 -8.71 -6.43 7.78
CA LYS A 2 -8.92 -6.41 9.25
C LYS A 2 -8.98 -4.99 9.82
N ALA A 3 -8.48 -4.02 9.07
CA ALA A 3 -8.47 -2.60 9.41
C ALA A 3 -9.02 -1.77 8.23
N GLU A 4 -9.49 -0.57 8.52
CA GLU A 4 -9.99 0.40 7.53
C GLU A 4 -9.41 1.79 7.84
N ILE A 5 -9.45 2.70 6.87
CA ILE A 5 -8.97 4.07 7.07
C ILE A 5 -9.88 4.76 8.10
N ARG A 6 -9.33 5.10 9.26
CA ARG A 6 -10.02 5.85 10.32
C ARG A 6 -9.92 7.34 10.07
N ASN A 7 -8.72 7.81 9.76
CA ASN A 7 -8.41 9.23 9.63
C ASN A 7 -7.26 9.44 8.64
N VAL A 8 -7.25 10.60 7.99
CA VAL A 8 -6.18 11.03 7.12
C VAL A 8 -5.92 12.50 7.41
N LEU A 9 -4.68 12.80 7.79
CA LEU A 9 -4.21 14.15 8.09
C LEU A 9 -2.97 14.43 7.24
N SER A 10 -2.71 15.70 6.96
CA SER A 10 -1.52 16.11 6.21
C SER A 10 -1.11 17.52 6.60
N PHE A 11 0.14 17.86 6.33
CA PHE A 11 0.60 19.24 6.22
C PHE A 11 1.54 19.37 5.02
N SER A 12 1.68 20.58 4.51
CA SER A 12 2.64 20.94 3.48
C SER A 12 3.15 22.34 3.78
N ASN A 13 4.46 22.46 3.98
CA ASN A 13 5.11 23.70 4.37
C ASN A 13 6.27 24.01 3.41
N ILE A 14 6.48 25.30 3.16
CA ILE A 14 7.45 25.78 2.17
C ILE A 14 8.90 25.75 2.69
N GLY A 15 9.12 25.72 4.00
CA GLY A 15 10.44 25.84 4.60
C GLY A 15 11.09 27.20 4.31
N GLU A 16 12.36 27.19 3.92
CA GLU A 16 13.13 28.38 3.50
C GLU A 16 13.14 28.57 1.97
N ARG A 17 12.43 27.73 1.21
CA ARG A 17 12.32 27.84 -0.25
C ARG A 17 11.41 29.01 -0.65
N THR A 18 11.50 29.41 -1.92
CA THR A 18 10.70 30.50 -2.50
C THR A 18 9.35 30.06 -3.07
N ASN A 19 9.19 28.77 -3.36
CA ASN A 19 8.01 28.13 -3.92
C ASN A 19 7.81 26.75 -3.28
N GLN A 20 6.59 26.23 -3.38
CA GLN A 20 6.24 24.88 -2.96
C GLN A 20 6.29 23.96 -4.18
N GLU A 21 7.28 23.06 -4.21
CA GLU A 21 7.48 22.07 -5.26
C GLU A 21 6.93 20.69 -4.85
N ASP A 22 6.58 20.48 -3.58
CA ASP A 22 5.84 19.29 -3.15
C ASP A 22 4.37 19.35 -3.57
N SER A 23 3.85 18.21 -3.99
CA SER A 23 2.41 17.98 -4.19
C SER A 23 1.98 16.70 -3.49
N CYS A 24 0.77 16.71 -2.94
CA CYS A 24 0.18 15.51 -2.39
C CYS A 24 -1.32 15.43 -2.72
N TYR A 25 -1.85 14.20 -2.77
CA TYR A 25 -3.25 13.95 -3.06
C TYR A 25 -3.81 12.85 -2.15
N TYR A 26 -4.96 13.15 -1.56
CA TYR A 26 -5.89 12.20 -0.98
C TYR A 26 -7.31 12.75 -1.15
N GLY A 27 -8.30 11.87 -1.32
CA GLY A 27 -9.68 12.27 -1.57
C GLY A 27 -10.63 11.71 -0.53
N GLN A 28 -11.72 12.44 -0.28
CA GLN A 28 -12.86 11.95 0.50
C GLN A 28 -14.05 11.70 -0.44
N LEU A 29 -14.75 10.60 -0.21
CA LEU A 29 -15.97 10.22 -0.92
C LEU A 29 -17.18 10.90 -0.27
N SER A 30 -18.30 10.99 -1.01
CA SER A 30 -19.51 11.68 -0.55
C SER A 30 -20.15 11.10 0.72
N ASN A 31 -19.84 9.85 1.05
CA ASN A 31 -20.28 9.18 2.27
C ASN A 31 -19.38 9.48 3.50
N GLY A 32 -18.36 10.33 3.35
CA GLY A 32 -17.40 10.67 4.39
C GLY A 32 -16.22 9.70 4.53
N SER A 33 -16.20 8.58 3.80
CA SER A 33 -15.03 7.67 3.75
C SER A 33 -13.94 8.22 2.84
N TYR A 34 -12.71 7.72 2.95
CA TYR A 34 -11.60 8.14 2.11
C TYR A 34 -11.50 7.28 0.84
N LYS A 35 -10.94 7.87 -0.22
CA LYS A 35 -10.44 7.11 -1.37
C LYS A 35 -9.33 6.16 -0.90
N PRO A 36 -9.13 5.02 -1.58
CA PRO A 36 -8.18 4.01 -1.13
C PRO A 36 -6.71 4.37 -1.44
N TYR A 37 -6.42 5.50 -2.09
CA TYR A 37 -5.09 5.84 -2.57
C TYR A 37 -4.61 7.20 -2.06
N PHE A 38 -3.30 7.29 -1.84
CA PHE A 38 -2.59 8.42 -1.26
C PHE A 38 -1.31 8.61 -2.04
N ILE A 39 -1.08 9.82 -2.53
CA ILE A 39 0.04 10.14 -3.41
C ILE A 39 0.79 11.34 -2.84
N LEU A 40 2.11 11.27 -2.82
CA LEU A 40 3.01 12.37 -2.50
C LEU A 40 4.14 12.38 -3.53
N CYS A 41 4.40 13.55 -4.08
CA CYS A 41 5.43 13.79 -5.08
C CYS A 41 6.23 15.03 -4.66
N ASP A 42 7.55 14.91 -4.61
CA ASP A 42 8.48 16.00 -4.35
C ASP A 42 9.06 16.47 -5.69
N GLY A 43 8.76 17.71 -6.05
CA GLY A 43 9.10 18.29 -7.34
C GLY A 43 10.53 18.81 -7.36
N MET A 44 11.23 18.58 -8.46
CA MET A 44 12.57 19.11 -8.66
C MET A 44 12.75 19.66 -10.08
N GLY A 45 13.61 20.66 -10.20
CA GLY A 45 13.98 21.29 -11.47
C GLY A 45 13.84 22.79 -11.32
N GLY A 46 14.96 23.51 -11.35
CA GLY A 46 14.98 24.92 -10.97
C GLY A 46 13.98 25.82 -11.72
N HIS A 47 13.55 26.89 -11.04
CA HIS A 47 12.32 27.66 -11.32
C HIS A 47 11.05 26.83 -11.06
N ASP A 48 9.87 27.31 -11.46
CA ASP A 48 8.55 26.68 -11.21
C ASP A 48 8.33 25.29 -11.89
N ASN A 49 9.39 24.63 -12.38
CA ASN A 49 9.29 23.36 -13.08
C ASN A 49 9.06 22.18 -12.13
N GLY A 50 9.57 22.23 -10.89
CA GLY A 50 9.35 21.21 -9.87
C GLY A 50 7.87 21.11 -9.47
N GLU A 51 7.24 22.24 -9.14
CA GLU A 51 5.80 22.33 -8.83
C GLU A 51 4.94 21.77 -9.97
N VAL A 52 5.25 22.11 -11.23
CA VAL A 52 4.51 21.60 -12.39
C VAL A 52 4.66 20.08 -12.51
N ALA A 53 5.85 19.52 -12.27
CA ALA A 53 6.06 18.08 -12.35
C ALA A 53 5.30 17.31 -11.25
N SER A 54 5.46 17.72 -9.98
CA SER A 54 4.85 17.02 -8.85
C SER A 54 3.32 17.06 -8.90
N SER A 55 2.75 18.23 -9.22
CA SER A 55 1.30 18.40 -9.36
C SER A 55 0.75 17.58 -10.53
N THR A 56 1.43 17.58 -11.68
CA THR A 56 1.01 16.80 -12.86
C THR A 56 0.97 15.31 -12.56
N VAL A 57 1.98 14.76 -11.87
CA VAL A 57 2.00 13.33 -11.51
C VAL A 57 0.90 12.99 -10.51
N CYS A 58 0.70 13.82 -9.47
CA CYS A 58 -0.39 13.63 -8.51
C CYS A 58 -1.77 13.62 -9.19
N GLU A 59 -2.03 14.60 -10.06
CA GLU A 59 -3.28 14.72 -10.80
C GLU A 59 -3.50 13.56 -11.77
N ALA A 60 -2.45 13.16 -12.50
CA ALA A 60 -2.53 12.09 -13.48
C ALA A 60 -2.83 10.74 -12.83
N LEU A 61 -2.11 10.37 -11.75
CA LEU A 61 -2.35 9.14 -11.02
C LEU A 61 -3.74 9.12 -10.37
N SER A 62 -4.14 10.23 -9.73
CA SER A 62 -5.49 10.36 -9.17
C SER A 62 -6.57 10.16 -10.23
N THR A 63 -6.43 10.81 -11.38
CA THR A 63 -7.35 10.70 -12.52
C THR A 63 -7.38 9.26 -13.06
N TYR A 64 -6.23 8.60 -13.16
CA TYR A 64 -6.17 7.22 -13.61
C TYR A 64 -6.91 6.29 -12.64
N PHE A 65 -6.67 6.43 -11.34
CA PHE A 65 -7.32 5.59 -10.33
C PHE A 65 -8.82 5.81 -10.24
N ASP A 66 -9.30 7.04 -10.41
CA ASP A 66 -10.74 7.34 -10.45
C ASP A 66 -11.43 6.73 -11.68
N ASN A 67 -10.76 6.72 -12.83
CA ASN A 67 -11.34 6.23 -14.08
C ASN A 67 -11.16 4.72 -14.29
N ASN A 68 -10.21 4.10 -13.60
CA ASN A 68 -9.85 2.68 -13.75
C ASN A 68 -9.95 1.94 -12.42
N VAL A 69 -11.03 2.16 -11.65
CA VAL A 69 -11.21 1.51 -10.34
C VAL A 69 -11.03 -0.01 -10.48
N PRO A 70 -9.99 -0.61 -9.84
CA PRO A 70 -9.70 -2.02 -9.98
C PRO A 70 -10.81 -2.83 -9.31
N GLN A 71 -11.14 -4.00 -9.87
CA GLN A 71 -11.92 -4.98 -9.12
C GLN A 71 -11.08 -5.50 -7.93
N GLU A 72 -11.73 -6.04 -6.88
CA GLU A 72 -11.15 -6.25 -5.55
C GLU A 72 -9.70 -6.80 -5.48
N ASP A 73 -9.30 -7.67 -6.42
CA ASP A 73 -7.99 -8.32 -6.47
C ASP A 73 -7.12 -7.92 -7.68
N GLU A 74 -7.58 -6.98 -8.51
CA GLU A 74 -6.88 -6.59 -9.75
C GLU A 74 -5.74 -5.61 -9.52
N ILE A 75 -5.67 -4.97 -8.35
CA ILE A 75 -4.53 -4.12 -8.06
C ILE A 75 -3.27 -4.96 -7.84
N ASN A 76 -2.32 -4.74 -8.74
CA ASN A 76 -1.04 -5.41 -8.79
C ASN A 76 -0.01 -4.48 -9.45
N GLU A 77 1.17 -5.02 -9.71
CA GLU A 77 2.28 -4.31 -10.37
C GLU A 77 1.89 -3.80 -11.76
N ASP A 78 1.23 -4.63 -12.58
CA ASP A 78 0.85 -4.26 -13.95
C ASP A 78 -0.18 -3.13 -13.98
N TYR A 79 -1.16 -3.18 -13.09
CA TYR A 79 -2.15 -2.10 -12.92
C TYR A 79 -1.45 -0.77 -12.59
N PHE A 80 -0.51 -0.79 -11.64
CA PHE A 80 0.22 0.41 -11.28
C PHE A 80 1.19 0.87 -12.38
N ASN A 81 1.83 -0.05 -13.08
CA ASN A 81 2.69 0.28 -14.22
C ASN A 81 1.92 1.01 -15.32
N ASN A 82 0.66 0.61 -15.59
CA ASN A 82 -0.20 1.33 -16.54
C ASN A 82 -0.57 2.73 -16.03
N ALA A 83 -0.84 2.88 -14.73
CA ALA A 83 -1.09 4.19 -14.11
C ALA A 83 0.15 5.10 -14.18
N LEU A 84 1.32 4.51 -13.93
CA LEU A 84 2.61 5.20 -13.97
C LEU A 84 2.95 5.64 -15.39
N GLU A 85 2.71 4.81 -16.40
CA GLU A 85 2.89 5.17 -17.80
C GLU A 85 1.98 6.33 -18.21
N TYR A 86 0.70 6.30 -17.80
CA TYR A 86 -0.21 7.43 -18.00
C TYR A 86 0.31 8.72 -17.34
N ALA A 87 0.90 8.63 -16.15
CA ALA A 87 1.51 9.77 -15.48
C ALA A 87 2.76 10.29 -16.23
N TYR A 88 3.58 9.40 -16.79
CA TYR A 88 4.70 9.80 -17.67
C TYR A 88 4.22 10.49 -18.95
N GLU A 89 3.16 9.99 -19.59
CA GLU A 89 2.55 10.65 -20.75
C GLU A 89 2.12 12.08 -20.41
N LYS A 90 1.46 12.28 -19.26
CA LYS A 90 1.05 13.62 -18.80
C LYS A 90 2.21 14.51 -18.44
N LEU A 91 3.25 13.98 -17.83
CA LEU A 91 4.47 14.72 -17.53
C LEU A 91 5.17 15.16 -18.83
N HIS A 92 5.21 14.31 -19.84
CA HIS A 92 5.78 14.62 -21.15
C HIS A 92 4.96 15.69 -21.91
N GLU A 93 3.63 15.65 -21.85
CA GLU A 93 2.76 16.70 -22.42
C GLU A 93 3.05 18.10 -21.85
N LYS A 94 3.52 18.18 -20.60
CA LYS A 94 3.87 19.43 -19.92
C LYS A 94 5.29 19.91 -20.22
N ASP A 95 6.16 19.04 -20.74
CA ASP A 95 7.53 19.40 -21.10
C ASP A 95 7.55 20.17 -22.42
N THR A 96 7.62 21.51 -22.33
CA THR A 96 7.51 22.39 -23.50
C THR A 96 8.80 22.58 -24.30
N ASN A 97 9.84 21.74 -24.10
CA ASN A 97 11.13 21.77 -24.82
C ASN A 97 11.88 23.13 -24.79
N SER A 98 11.42 24.09 -23.98
CA SER A 98 11.86 25.49 -24.02
C SER A 98 12.72 25.91 -22.83
N SER A 99 12.72 25.13 -21.74
CA SER A 99 13.54 25.37 -20.57
C SER A 99 14.85 24.58 -20.65
N SER A 100 15.98 25.24 -20.35
CA SER A 100 17.26 24.57 -20.13
C SER A 100 17.28 23.66 -18.89
N ASN A 101 16.23 23.74 -18.06
CA ASN A 101 16.05 22.93 -16.86
C ASN A 101 15.03 21.82 -17.15
N LYS A 102 15.42 20.58 -16.91
CA LYS A 102 14.53 19.41 -16.98
C LYS A 102 13.71 19.36 -15.69
N MET A 103 12.39 19.31 -15.85
CA MET A 103 11.47 19.05 -14.74
C MET A 103 11.57 17.60 -14.29
N GLY A 104 11.25 17.31 -13.05
CA GLY A 104 11.11 15.96 -12.55
C GLY A 104 10.48 15.92 -11.18
N THR A 105 10.11 14.74 -10.72
CA THR A 105 9.53 14.59 -9.39
C THR A 105 9.74 13.18 -8.84
N THR A 106 9.75 13.04 -7.51
CA THR A 106 9.63 11.75 -6.85
C THR A 106 8.19 11.23 -6.96
N LEU A 107 7.98 9.97 -6.56
CA LEU A 107 6.66 9.39 -6.40
C LEU A 107 6.64 8.50 -5.16
N THR A 108 5.65 8.72 -4.31
CA THR A 108 5.38 7.92 -3.14
C THR A 108 3.88 7.68 -3.11
N CYS A 109 3.44 6.44 -3.26
CA CYS A 109 2.03 6.10 -3.36
C CYS A 109 1.69 4.92 -2.46
N VAL A 110 0.62 5.06 -1.67
CA VAL A 110 -0.01 3.95 -0.95
C VAL A 110 -1.41 3.73 -1.49
N TYR A 111 -1.75 2.49 -1.83
CA TYR A 111 -3.07 2.07 -2.27
C TYR A 111 -3.58 0.93 -1.39
N LEU A 112 -4.62 1.18 -0.59
CA LEU A 112 -5.28 0.20 0.26
C LEU A 112 -6.31 -0.62 -0.54
N CYS A 113 -6.24 -1.94 -0.39
CA CYS A 113 -7.13 -2.89 -1.02
C CYS A 113 -7.43 -4.06 -0.07
N ASN A 114 -8.36 -4.94 -0.42
CA ASN A 114 -8.77 -6.04 0.44
C ASN A 114 -7.60 -6.94 0.92
N ARG A 115 -6.54 -7.04 0.11
CA ARG A 115 -5.34 -7.86 0.37
C ARG A 115 -4.30 -7.18 1.27
N GLY A 116 -4.44 -5.88 1.55
CA GLY A 116 -3.45 -5.08 2.27
C GLY A 116 -3.21 -3.71 1.64
N ALA A 117 -2.03 -3.15 1.84
CA ALA A 117 -1.61 -1.88 1.26
C ALA A 117 -0.48 -2.11 0.25
N TRP A 118 -0.69 -1.69 -0.99
CA TRP A 118 0.39 -1.60 -1.96
C TRP A 118 1.11 -0.27 -1.77
N CYS A 119 2.43 -0.34 -1.63
CA CYS A 119 3.34 0.78 -1.53
C CYS A 119 4.16 0.84 -2.82
N PHE A 120 4.17 1.98 -3.50
CA PHE A 120 4.93 2.23 -4.72
C PHE A 120 5.81 3.46 -4.56
N HIS A 121 7.08 3.36 -4.97
CA HIS A 121 8.06 4.39 -4.65
C HIS A 121 9.09 4.62 -5.77
N ILE A 122 9.39 5.90 -6.04
CA ILE A 122 10.48 6.39 -6.90
C ILE A 122 11.07 7.65 -6.24
N GLY A 123 12.34 7.63 -5.84
CA GLY A 123 13.04 8.84 -5.36
C GLY A 123 13.53 8.66 -3.95
N ASP A 124 13.51 9.70 -3.14
CA ASP A 124 13.99 9.72 -1.75
C ASP A 124 12.97 10.27 -0.75
N SER A 125 11.78 10.68 -1.22
CA SER A 125 10.57 10.70 -0.39
C SER A 125 10.29 9.29 0.17
N ARG A 126 9.59 9.16 1.31
CA ARG A 126 9.47 7.86 1.99
C ARG A 126 8.05 7.42 2.30
N ILE A 127 7.85 6.11 2.29
CA ILE A 127 6.68 5.41 2.86
C ILE A 127 7.13 4.71 4.12
N TYR A 128 6.37 4.89 5.19
CA TYR A 128 6.48 4.15 6.43
C TYR A 128 5.18 3.40 6.71
N HIS A 129 5.29 2.14 7.15
CA HIS A 129 4.22 1.38 7.80
C HIS A 129 4.67 1.16 9.25
N ILE A 130 3.94 1.74 10.20
CA ILE A 130 4.31 1.76 11.62
C ILE A 130 3.19 1.13 12.42
N ARG A 131 3.56 0.24 13.32
CA ARG A 131 2.70 -0.39 14.32
C ARG A 131 3.12 0.09 15.70
N PRO A 132 2.44 1.12 16.24
CA PRO A 132 2.86 1.72 17.50
C PRO A 132 2.81 0.77 18.70
N CYS A 133 1.93 -0.23 18.70
CA CYS A 133 1.86 -1.21 19.79
C CYS A 133 3.09 -2.14 19.87
N GLU A 134 3.92 -2.19 18.83
CA GLU A 134 5.20 -2.90 18.83
C GLU A 134 6.39 -2.00 19.23
N TYR A 135 6.16 -0.69 19.46
CA TYR A 135 7.19 0.22 19.94
C TYR A 135 7.55 -0.08 21.40
N ASN A 136 8.82 -0.39 21.64
CA ASN A 136 9.38 -0.63 22.96
C ASN A 136 10.84 -0.16 22.97
N PRO A 137 11.14 1.05 23.48
CA PRO A 137 12.49 1.60 23.49
C PRO A 137 13.43 0.83 24.42
N GLN A 138 12.91 0.15 25.45
CA GLN A 138 13.73 -0.68 26.34
C GLN A 138 14.23 -1.95 25.63
N GLU A 139 13.46 -2.45 24.66
CA GLU A 139 13.80 -3.62 23.85
C GLU A 139 14.37 -3.25 22.46
N HIS A 140 14.60 -1.96 22.19
CA HIS A 140 15.03 -1.43 20.89
C HIS A 140 14.10 -1.86 19.73
N SER A 141 12.81 -2.00 20.02
CA SER A 141 11.78 -2.25 19.02
C SER A 141 11.15 -0.92 18.63
N THR A 142 11.23 -0.56 17.35
CA THR A 142 10.70 0.72 16.85
C THR A 142 9.22 0.62 16.45
N GLY A 143 8.67 -0.58 16.31
CA GLY A 143 7.35 -0.78 15.69
C GLY A 143 7.32 -0.44 14.19
N LEU A 144 8.47 -0.24 13.54
CA LEU A 144 8.57 0.01 12.11
C LEU A 144 8.45 -1.31 11.32
N MET A 145 7.33 -1.50 10.63
CA MET A 145 7.04 -2.71 9.86
C MET A 145 7.63 -2.68 8.45
N PHE A 146 7.59 -1.50 7.82
CA PHE A 146 8.15 -1.28 6.49
C PHE A 146 8.59 0.18 6.31
N GLN A 147 9.69 0.34 5.57
CA GLN A 147 10.17 1.63 5.09
C GLN A 147 10.67 1.48 3.65
N SER A 148 10.29 2.40 2.76
CA SER A 148 10.88 2.47 1.41
C SER A 148 12.38 2.81 1.48
N GLN A 149 13.10 2.43 0.43
CA GLN A 149 14.55 2.60 0.36
C GLN A 149 14.89 3.68 -0.65
N ASP A 150 15.54 4.74 -0.21
CA ASP A 150 15.85 5.89 -1.06
C ASP A 150 16.61 5.46 -2.32
N HIS A 151 16.17 5.96 -3.46
CA HIS A 151 16.89 5.89 -4.71
C HIS A 151 17.94 7.00 -4.77
N SER A 152 18.86 7.04 -3.80
CA SER A 152 19.94 8.03 -3.74
C SER A 152 21.32 7.41 -4.01
N LEU A 153 22.27 8.25 -4.42
CA LEU A 153 23.65 7.85 -4.65
C LEU A 153 24.26 7.29 -3.36
N VAL A 154 24.04 7.98 -2.25
CA VAL A 154 24.53 7.56 -0.93
C VAL A 154 23.97 6.20 -0.53
N ASN A 155 22.66 5.96 -0.71
CA ASN A 155 22.08 4.65 -0.40
C ASN A 155 22.67 3.54 -1.30
N SER A 156 22.95 3.85 -2.57
CA SER A 156 23.59 2.92 -3.50
C SER A 156 25.02 2.56 -3.05
N LEU A 157 25.80 3.55 -2.59
CA LEU A 157 27.16 3.36 -2.10
C LEU A 157 27.19 2.61 -0.76
N LEU A 158 26.25 2.88 0.16
CA LEU A 158 26.06 2.14 1.40
C LEU A 158 25.79 0.65 1.10
N LYS A 159 24.87 0.36 0.17
CA LYS A 159 24.53 -1.01 -0.25
C LYS A 159 25.72 -1.73 -0.90
N ALA A 160 26.59 -1.00 -1.59
CA ALA A 160 27.81 -1.53 -2.17
C ALA A 160 28.94 -1.73 -1.13
N GLY A 161 28.77 -1.24 0.10
CA GLY A 161 29.81 -1.24 1.13
C GLY A 161 30.94 -0.24 0.86
N GLU A 162 30.72 0.73 -0.04
CA GLU A 162 31.68 1.78 -0.39
C GLU A 162 31.63 2.98 0.57
N LEU A 163 30.54 3.12 1.32
CA LEU A 163 30.39 4.08 2.41
C LEU A 163 29.92 3.38 3.68
N THR A 164 30.28 3.94 4.82
CA THR A 164 29.64 3.66 6.12
C THR A 164 28.50 4.64 6.38
N GLU A 165 27.58 4.30 7.30
CA GLU A 165 26.47 5.19 7.70
C GLU A 165 26.96 6.54 8.22
N GLN A 166 28.10 6.57 8.92
CA GLN A 166 28.69 7.82 9.43
C GLN A 166 29.23 8.70 8.29
N GLU A 167 29.86 8.11 7.28
CA GLU A 167 30.38 8.84 6.12
C GLU A 167 29.24 9.36 5.24
N ALA A 168 28.16 8.59 5.09
CA ALA A 168 26.97 8.97 4.35
C ALA A 168 26.37 10.31 4.80
N LEU A 169 26.34 10.59 6.11
CA LEU A 169 25.75 11.81 6.68
C LEU A 169 26.42 13.11 6.19
N THR A 170 27.72 13.04 5.90
CA THR A 170 28.54 14.20 5.50
C THR A 170 29.03 14.10 4.06
N TYR A 171 28.53 13.14 3.29
CA TYR A 171 28.97 12.91 1.92
C TYR A 171 28.62 14.11 1.01
N PRO A 172 29.57 14.63 0.19
CA PRO A 172 29.35 15.85 -0.61
C PRO A 172 28.16 15.80 -1.58
N HIS A 173 27.78 14.61 -2.01
CA HIS A 173 26.68 14.38 -2.97
C HIS A 173 25.50 13.62 -2.33
N LYS A 174 25.24 13.85 -1.03
CA LYS A 174 24.19 13.15 -0.30
C LYS A 174 22.77 13.40 -0.81
N ASN A 175 22.52 14.56 -1.44
CA ASN A 175 21.22 14.91 -2.02
C ASN A 175 21.08 14.47 -3.50
N VAL A 176 21.99 13.63 -4.02
CA VAL A 176 21.89 13.16 -5.41
C VAL A 176 20.97 11.95 -5.47
N ILE A 177 19.80 12.16 -6.07
CA ILE A 177 18.88 11.07 -6.42
C ILE A 177 19.30 10.39 -7.73
N THR A 178 19.11 9.08 -7.77
CA THR A 178 19.45 8.17 -8.88
C THR A 178 18.23 7.78 -9.70
N ARG A 179 17.02 7.92 -9.15
CA ARG A 179 15.76 7.67 -9.85
C ARG A 179 14.74 8.74 -9.51
N ALA A 180 14.07 9.23 -10.55
CA ALA A 180 12.93 10.14 -10.46
C ALA A 180 12.05 9.95 -11.69
N MET A 181 10.83 10.47 -11.62
CA MET A 181 9.99 10.66 -12.79
C MET A 181 10.45 11.91 -13.54
N GLN A 182 10.85 11.74 -14.80
CA GLN A 182 11.31 12.84 -15.66
C GLN A 182 10.73 12.63 -17.06
N PRO A 183 10.39 13.71 -17.78
CA PRO A 183 10.08 13.61 -19.20
C PRO A 183 11.39 13.28 -19.93
N ARG A 184 11.49 12.07 -20.46
CA ARG A 184 12.64 11.66 -21.28
C ARG A 184 12.21 10.75 -22.41
N GLU A 185 12.86 10.91 -23.57
CA GLU A 185 12.78 9.90 -24.63
C GLU A 185 13.60 8.67 -24.19
N GLY A 186 12.95 7.51 -24.07
CA GLY A 186 13.61 6.24 -23.73
C GLY A 186 12.90 5.45 -22.64
N GLU A 187 13.64 4.57 -21.95
CA GLU A 187 13.08 3.75 -20.87
C GLU A 187 12.68 4.63 -19.68
N HIS A 188 11.48 4.51 -19.13
CA HIS A 188 11.06 5.25 -17.94
C HIS A 188 11.61 4.64 -16.63
N SER A 189 11.75 5.43 -15.57
CA SER A 189 12.08 4.89 -14.24
C SER A 189 10.91 4.04 -13.73
N LYS A 190 11.19 2.81 -13.32
CA LYS A 190 10.19 1.92 -12.72
C LYS A 190 10.07 2.20 -11.22
N ALA A 191 8.86 2.03 -10.69
CA ALA A 191 8.60 2.08 -9.26
C ALA A 191 9.06 0.80 -8.58
N ASP A 192 9.69 0.94 -7.42
CA ASP A 192 9.81 -0.16 -6.47
C ASP A 192 8.43 -0.36 -5.83
N TYR A 193 8.06 -1.61 -5.56
CA TYR A 193 6.75 -1.95 -5.01
C TYR A 193 6.84 -2.90 -3.82
N ARG A 194 5.86 -2.82 -2.93
CA ARG A 194 5.70 -3.71 -1.77
C ARG A 194 4.22 -3.89 -1.43
N LEU A 195 3.80 -5.11 -1.10
CA LEU A 195 2.47 -5.38 -0.57
C LEU A 195 2.56 -5.71 0.93
N GLU A 196 2.06 -4.81 1.76
CA GLU A 196 1.93 -4.99 3.20
C GLU A 196 0.59 -5.66 3.52
N LYS A 197 0.62 -6.94 3.89
CA LYS A 197 -0.58 -7.79 4.04
C LYS A 197 -1.15 -7.82 5.46
N ASP A 198 -0.29 -7.71 6.46
CA ASP A 198 -0.69 -7.76 7.86
C ASP A 198 -0.98 -6.35 8.38
N LEU A 199 -2.12 -5.80 7.97
CA LEU A 199 -2.62 -4.53 8.48
C LEU A 199 -3.51 -4.76 9.70
N GLN A 200 -3.24 -4.04 10.78
CA GLN A 200 -3.93 -4.11 12.05
C GLN A 200 -4.55 -2.75 12.41
N GLU A 201 -5.55 -2.80 13.29
CA GLU A 201 -6.08 -1.58 13.91
C GLU A 201 -4.96 -0.91 14.72
N GLY A 202 -4.87 0.42 14.61
CA GLY A 202 -3.82 1.21 15.25
C GLY A 202 -2.56 1.37 14.41
N ASP A 203 -2.41 0.64 13.30
CA ASP A 203 -1.32 0.85 12.36
C ASP A 203 -1.43 2.23 11.68
N PHE A 204 -0.29 2.80 11.33
CA PHE A 204 -0.17 4.04 10.58
C PHE A 204 0.60 3.81 9.28
N PHE A 205 0.13 4.45 8.20
CA PHE A 205 0.98 4.75 7.06
C PHE A 205 1.38 6.22 7.11
N PHE A 206 2.66 6.50 6.92
CA PHE A 206 3.20 7.86 6.86
C PHE A 206 3.98 8.03 5.56
N LEU A 207 3.53 8.97 4.73
CA LEU A 207 4.23 9.34 3.50
C LEU A 207 4.85 10.72 3.72
N CYS A 208 6.10 10.94 3.33
CA CYS A 208 6.73 12.25 3.47
C CYS A 208 7.73 12.57 2.36
N SER A 209 7.91 13.85 2.04
CA SER A 209 9.07 14.34 1.26
C SER A 209 10.34 14.32 2.11
N ASP A 210 11.49 14.54 1.47
CA ASP A 210 12.80 14.46 2.14
C ASP A 210 12.99 15.60 3.16
N GLY A 211 12.34 16.75 2.98
CA GLY A 211 12.40 17.87 3.92
C GLY A 211 11.90 17.53 5.32
N VAL A 212 10.95 16.59 5.46
CA VAL A 212 10.53 16.08 6.78
C VAL A 212 11.68 15.34 7.46
N LEU A 213 12.48 14.62 6.68
CA LEU A 213 13.58 13.78 7.15
C LEU A 213 14.82 14.59 7.55
N GLU A 214 14.88 15.90 7.25
CA GLU A 214 15.97 16.77 7.70
C GLU A 214 16.05 16.90 9.22
N GLN A 215 14.89 16.87 9.89
CA GLN A 215 14.77 17.07 11.34
C GLN A 215 14.16 15.88 12.07
N LEU A 216 13.43 15.00 11.36
CA LEU A 216 12.74 13.87 11.96
C LEU A 216 13.40 12.56 11.56
N ASP A 217 13.96 11.86 12.54
CA ASP A 217 14.45 10.50 12.35
C ASP A 217 13.37 9.44 12.63
N ASN A 218 13.69 8.19 12.33
CA ASN A 218 12.77 7.07 12.50
C ASN A 218 12.38 6.84 13.98
N GLU A 219 13.30 7.07 14.92
CA GLU A 219 13.07 6.82 16.34
C GLU A 219 12.10 7.88 16.89
N GLU A 220 12.33 9.15 16.58
CA GLU A 220 11.44 10.25 16.99
C GLU A 220 10.06 10.10 16.34
N LEU A 221 9.98 9.74 15.05
CA LEU A 221 8.70 9.46 14.38
C LEU A 221 7.93 8.32 15.07
N CYS A 222 8.58 7.19 15.33
CA CYS A 222 7.94 6.05 15.98
C CYS A 222 7.52 6.39 17.41
N SER A 223 8.37 7.10 18.15
CA SER A 223 8.05 7.56 19.51
C SER A 223 6.84 8.50 19.54
N ILE A 224 6.72 9.44 18.61
CA ILE A 224 5.56 10.35 18.52
C ILE A 224 4.29 9.54 18.22
N LEU A 225 4.35 8.60 17.27
CA LEU A 225 3.19 7.80 16.89
C LEU A 225 2.80 6.76 17.95
N ALA A 226 3.72 6.39 18.85
CA ALA A 226 3.47 5.51 19.98
C ALA A 226 2.89 6.20 21.23
N ASP A 227 2.79 7.53 21.24
CA ASP A 227 2.14 8.24 22.34
C ASP A 227 0.62 7.98 22.34
N GLU A 228 0.14 7.15 23.28
CA GLU A 228 -1.27 6.80 23.41
C GLU A 228 -2.14 7.93 23.96
N GLU A 229 -1.56 8.91 24.66
CA GLU A 229 -2.29 10.03 25.26
C GLU A 229 -2.58 11.14 24.23
N THR A 230 -1.87 11.14 23.11
CA THR A 230 -2.01 12.12 22.04
C THR A 230 -2.86 11.55 20.89
N ASP A 231 -3.88 12.30 20.46
CA ASP A 231 -4.70 11.90 19.31
C ASP A 231 -3.95 12.07 17.98
N ASP A 232 -4.54 11.61 16.87
CA ASP A 232 -3.89 11.64 15.55
C ASP A 232 -3.51 13.08 15.12
N ALA A 233 -4.30 14.08 15.52
CA ALA A 233 -4.05 15.49 15.19
C ALA A 233 -2.90 16.08 16.02
N GLY A 234 -2.85 15.75 17.31
CA GLY A 234 -1.73 16.10 18.17
C GLY A 234 -0.43 15.44 17.72
N LYS A 235 -0.49 14.18 17.27
CA LYS A 235 0.66 13.46 16.70
C LYS A 235 1.19 14.16 15.46
N LEU A 236 0.32 14.51 14.52
CA LEU A 236 0.72 15.26 13.33
C LEU A 236 1.29 16.64 13.70
N SER A 237 0.67 17.32 14.67
CA SER A 237 1.16 18.62 15.14
C SER A 237 2.55 18.50 15.76
N ALA A 238 2.83 17.45 16.55
CA ALA A 238 4.15 17.19 17.11
C ALA A 238 5.19 16.95 16.00
N ILE A 239 4.87 16.17 14.98
CA ILE A 239 5.71 15.96 13.79
C ILE A 239 6.01 17.30 13.09
N GLU A 240 4.99 18.13 12.89
CA GLU A 240 5.14 19.44 12.25
C GLU A 240 6.04 20.37 13.07
N GLU A 241 5.90 20.38 14.40
CA GLU A 241 6.74 21.18 15.30
C GLU A 241 8.20 20.71 15.32
N VAL A 242 8.48 19.43 15.10
CA VAL A 242 9.86 18.93 14.91
C VAL A 242 10.44 19.50 13.62
N CYS A 243 9.71 19.45 12.50
CA CYS A 243 10.16 19.97 11.20
C CYS A 243 10.46 21.48 11.25
N LYS A 244 9.67 22.25 12.00
CA LYS A 244 9.87 23.71 12.16
C LYS A 244 11.18 24.09 12.86
N ARG A 245 11.93 23.15 13.45
CA ARG A 245 13.20 23.41 14.17
C ARG A 245 14.39 23.73 13.25
N GLY A 246 14.23 23.65 11.94
CA GLY A 246 15.31 24.00 11.01
C GLY A 246 15.23 23.37 9.62
N THR A 247 14.10 22.76 9.24
CA THR A 247 13.91 22.27 7.88
C THR A 247 14.00 23.41 6.88
N LYS A 248 14.93 23.29 5.93
CA LYS A 248 15.14 24.30 4.88
C LYS A 248 14.29 24.01 3.65
N ASP A 249 14.05 22.74 3.37
CA ASP A 249 13.32 22.33 2.18
C ASP A 249 11.79 22.44 2.31
N ASN A 250 11.11 22.27 1.19
CA ASN A 250 9.71 21.89 1.18
C ASN A 250 9.53 20.60 2.01
N HIS A 251 8.54 20.58 2.88
CA HIS A 251 8.28 19.41 3.71
C HIS A 251 6.78 19.18 3.82
N THR A 252 6.40 18.03 3.27
CA THR A 252 5.02 17.60 3.12
C THR A 252 4.89 16.19 3.65
N CYS A 253 3.79 15.90 4.32
CA CYS A 253 3.49 14.54 4.73
C CYS A 253 1.99 14.22 4.68
N ILE A 254 1.68 12.93 4.61
CA ILE A 254 0.35 12.37 4.81
C ILE A 254 0.45 11.32 5.92
N LEU A 255 -0.36 11.48 6.96
CA LEU A 255 -0.55 10.51 8.04
C LEU A 255 -1.91 9.82 7.87
N ILE A 256 -1.88 8.50 7.68
CA ILE A 256 -3.05 7.66 7.47
C ILE A 256 -3.17 6.73 8.68
N SER A 257 -4.25 6.85 9.44
CA SER A 257 -4.49 6.05 10.63
C SER A 257 -5.47 4.93 10.33
N LEU A 258 -5.13 3.70 10.70
CA LEU A 258 -6.00 2.55 10.52
C LEU A 258 -6.81 2.26 11.78
N GLY A 259 -8.11 2.07 11.61
CA GLY A 259 -9.05 1.71 12.67
C GLY A 259 -9.62 0.31 12.48
N PRO A 260 -10.53 -0.12 13.36
CA PRO A 260 -11.19 -1.41 13.24
C PRO A 260 -12.01 -1.45 11.95
N ALA A 261 -11.94 -2.55 11.20
CA ALA A 261 -12.81 -2.74 10.05
C ALA A 261 -14.28 -2.64 10.49
N GLN A 262 -15.07 -1.79 9.82
CA GLN A 262 -16.49 -1.72 10.09
C GLN A 262 -17.11 -3.05 9.66
N LYS A 263 -17.79 -3.73 10.59
CA LYS A 263 -18.65 -4.85 10.22
C LYS A 263 -19.77 -4.28 9.37
N HIS A 264 -19.64 -4.36 8.04
CA HIS A 264 -20.78 -4.20 7.16
C HIS A 264 -21.85 -5.19 7.65
N ALA A 265 -22.98 -4.63 8.12
CA ALA A 265 -24.08 -5.42 8.61
C ALA A 265 -24.64 -6.24 7.44
N ASP A 266 -24.18 -7.48 7.31
CA ASP A 266 -24.83 -8.48 6.49
C ASP A 266 -26.29 -8.58 6.92
N GLY A 267 -27.19 -8.23 6.01
CA GLY A 267 -28.61 -8.47 6.15
C GLY A 267 -29.45 -7.27 6.58
N LEU A 268 -29.50 -6.21 5.77
CA LEU A 268 -30.80 -5.60 5.52
C LEU A 268 -31.69 -6.64 4.82
N LYS A 269 -32.35 -7.49 5.62
CA LYS A 269 -33.63 -8.08 5.21
C LYS A 269 -34.52 -6.92 4.83
N THR A 270 -34.66 -6.68 3.53
CA THR A 270 -35.63 -5.74 2.99
C THR A 270 -36.99 -6.13 3.53
N LYS A 271 -37.47 -5.40 4.54
CA LYS A 271 -38.88 -5.46 4.94
C LYS A 271 -39.67 -5.06 3.70
N PRO A 272 -40.64 -5.87 3.23
CA PRO A 272 -41.43 -5.48 2.08
C PRO A 272 -42.16 -4.18 2.41
N ALA A 273 -42.04 -3.21 1.51
CA ALA A 273 -42.67 -1.91 1.64
C ALA A 273 -44.18 -2.08 1.90
N LYS A 274 -44.69 -1.40 2.93
CA LYS A 274 -46.13 -1.26 3.17
C LYS A 274 -46.73 -0.55 1.97
N SER A 275 -47.38 -1.30 1.08
CA SER A 275 -48.15 -0.74 -0.02
C SER A 275 -49.31 0.10 0.51
N LEU A 276 -49.45 1.30 -0.03
CA LEU A 276 -50.59 2.18 0.20
C LEU A 276 -51.88 1.44 -0.16
N ARG A 277 -52.78 1.32 0.82
CA ARG A 277 -54.17 0.90 0.62
C ARG A 277 -54.95 1.99 -0.11
N ARG A 278 -55.38 1.71 -1.35
CA ARG A 278 -56.57 2.31 -1.96
C ARG A 278 -57.34 1.24 -2.77
N GLY A 279 -58.61 1.03 -2.39
CA GLY A 279 -59.72 0.75 -3.31
C GLY A 279 -59.88 -0.66 -3.92
N GLY A 280 -60.61 -1.51 -3.19
CA GLY A 280 -61.54 -2.58 -3.62
C GLY A 280 -61.61 -3.11 -5.07
N ARG A 281 -61.60 -4.46 -5.21
CA ARG A 281 -62.74 -5.32 -5.63
C ARG A 281 -62.35 -6.81 -5.65
N LYS A 282 -63.37 -7.67 -5.55
CA LYS A 282 -63.37 -9.12 -5.22
C LYS A 282 -62.89 -10.06 -6.35
N ARG A 283 -62.67 -11.33 -5.93
CA ARG A 283 -62.53 -12.62 -6.65
C ARG A 283 -61.07 -12.96 -7.04
N GLN A 284 -60.56 -14.20 -6.96
CA GLN A 284 -61.13 -15.53 -6.73
C GLN A 284 -60.01 -16.48 -6.23
N ARG A 285 -60.34 -17.45 -5.37
CA ARG A 285 -59.43 -18.52 -4.90
C ARG A 285 -58.95 -19.43 -6.03
N ARG A 286 -57.64 -19.72 -6.09
CA ARG A 286 -57.07 -20.98 -6.60
C ARG A 286 -55.82 -21.35 -5.77
N ARG A 287 -55.70 -22.64 -5.43
CA ARG A 287 -54.67 -23.26 -4.57
C ARG A 287 -53.49 -23.79 -5.41
N SER A 288 -52.26 -23.51 -4.93
CA SER A 288 -51.01 -24.34 -4.93
C SER A 288 -50.41 -24.77 -6.30
N PRO A 289 -49.09 -25.09 -6.44
CA PRO A 289 -48.26 -25.86 -5.50
C PRO A 289 -46.89 -25.24 -5.14
N GLY A 290 -46.33 -25.74 -4.04
CA GLY A 290 -45.02 -25.34 -3.51
C GLY A 290 -43.85 -26.02 -4.23
N ASN A 291 -42.75 -25.29 -4.33
CA ASN A 291 -41.46 -25.82 -4.79
C ASN A 291 -40.69 -26.42 -3.61
N ARG A 292 -40.41 -27.72 -3.73
CA ARG A 292 -39.41 -28.46 -2.96
C ARG A 292 -38.07 -28.31 -3.67
N PHE A 293 -37.08 -27.70 -3.02
CA PHE A 293 -35.66 -27.93 -3.32
C PHE A 293 -34.89 -27.73 -2.02
N ASP A 294 -34.93 -28.74 -1.18
CA ASP A 294 -33.95 -28.98 -0.12
C ASP A 294 -33.64 -30.48 -0.17
N ASN A 295 -32.36 -30.83 -0.01
CA ASN A 295 -31.75 -32.19 0.02
C ASN A 295 -30.81 -32.55 -1.15
N MET A 296 -29.98 -31.61 -1.62
CA MET A 296 -28.81 -31.92 -2.47
C MET A 296 -27.47 -31.70 -1.74
N MET A 297 -27.46 -31.76 -0.40
CA MET A 297 -26.28 -31.54 0.43
C MET A 297 -25.67 -32.80 1.11
N PRO A 298 -26.38 -33.92 1.35
CA PRO A 298 -25.77 -35.08 2.03
C PRO A 298 -24.82 -35.90 1.15
N TRP A 299 -25.05 -35.94 -0.16
CA TRP A 299 -24.33 -36.86 -1.07
C TRP A 299 -22.93 -36.39 -1.47
N LEU A 300 -22.71 -35.07 -1.51
CA LEU A 300 -21.39 -34.50 -1.81
C LEU A 300 -20.37 -34.79 -0.70
N VAL A 301 -20.80 -34.76 0.57
CA VAL A 301 -19.94 -35.07 1.71
C VAL A 301 -19.55 -36.55 1.72
N VAL A 302 -20.50 -37.45 1.41
CA VAL A 302 -20.23 -38.90 1.31
C VAL A 302 -19.25 -39.21 0.17
N ALA A 303 -19.36 -38.53 -0.96
CA ALA A 303 -18.43 -38.70 -2.08
C ALA A 303 -17.00 -38.26 -1.73
N ILE A 304 -16.84 -37.15 -1.02
CA ILE A 304 -15.50 -36.65 -0.61
C ILE A 304 -14.84 -37.60 0.39
N VAL A 305 -15.59 -38.13 1.36
CA VAL A 305 -15.05 -39.11 2.33
C VAL A 305 -14.63 -40.42 1.66
N ALA A 306 -15.38 -40.88 0.67
CA ALA A 306 -15.03 -42.08 -0.10
C ALA A 306 -13.73 -41.90 -0.91
N ILE A 307 -13.55 -40.71 -1.52
CA ILE A 307 -12.32 -40.38 -2.27
C ILE A 307 -11.10 -40.31 -1.34
N LEU A 308 -11.24 -39.71 -0.16
CA LEU A 308 -10.16 -39.63 0.82
C LEU A 308 -9.78 -41.01 1.36
N LEU A 309 -10.76 -41.89 1.64
CA LEU A 309 -10.49 -43.28 2.05
C LEU A 309 -9.79 -44.07 0.95
N PHE A 310 -10.16 -43.86 -0.32
CA PHE A 310 -9.50 -44.52 -1.45
C PHE A 310 -8.04 -44.05 -1.62
N LEU A 311 -7.77 -42.75 -1.41
CA LEU A 311 -6.41 -42.19 -1.45
C LEU A 311 -5.52 -42.72 -0.33
N VAL A 312 -6.06 -42.91 0.89
CA VAL A 312 -5.32 -43.50 2.01
C VAL A 312 -4.97 -44.96 1.72
N LEU A 313 -5.91 -45.75 1.21
CA LEU A 313 -5.65 -47.14 0.83
C LEU A 313 -4.66 -47.27 -0.33
N TRP A 314 -4.69 -46.34 -1.29
CA TRP A 314 -3.76 -46.31 -2.42
C TRP A 314 -2.33 -45.94 -2.00
N LEU A 315 -2.16 -45.05 -1.01
CA LEU A 315 -0.85 -44.69 -0.46
C LEU A 315 -0.23 -45.83 0.36
N ASP A 316 -1.04 -46.66 1.03
CA ASP A 316 -0.56 -47.85 1.75
C ASP A 316 -0.12 -48.98 0.81
N GLU A 317 -0.73 -49.14 -0.37
CA GLU A 317 -0.30 -50.12 -1.39
C GLU A 317 1.07 -49.77 -2.00
N ILE A 318 1.41 -48.48 -2.11
CA ILE A 318 2.70 -48.03 -2.67
C ILE A 318 3.86 -48.41 -1.74
N ASN A 319 3.66 -48.35 -0.41
CA ASN A 319 4.71 -48.66 0.58
C ASN A 319 5.05 -50.16 0.70
N ILE A 320 4.16 -51.06 0.29
CA ILE A 320 4.41 -52.52 0.36
C ILE A 320 5.30 -52.99 -0.81
N SER A 321 5.25 -52.30 -1.95
CA SER A 321 6.08 -52.64 -3.13
C SER A 321 7.56 -52.30 -2.94
N GLU A 322 7.89 -51.27 -2.17
CA GLU A 322 9.27 -50.83 -1.92
C GLU A 322 9.95 -51.61 -0.78
N ALA A 323 9.16 -52.20 0.13
CA ALA A 323 9.65 -53.06 1.21
C ALA A 323 10.00 -54.49 0.73
N ALA A 324 9.31 -55.00 -0.30
CA ALA A 324 9.56 -56.34 -0.83
C ALA A 324 10.88 -56.46 -1.63
N GLY A 325 11.39 -55.35 -2.19
CA GLY A 325 12.66 -55.33 -2.93
C GLY A 325 13.90 -55.42 -2.04
N LYS A 326 13.84 -54.90 -0.80
CA LYS A 326 15.00 -54.84 0.12
C LYS A 326 15.25 -56.12 0.91
N VAL A 327 14.33 -57.08 0.90
CA VAL A 327 14.48 -58.38 1.59
C VAL A 327 15.24 -59.40 0.73
N TRP A 328 15.26 -59.25 -0.60
CA TRP A 328 15.95 -60.18 -1.51
C TRP A 328 17.47 -59.97 -1.60
N ASP A 329 17.98 -58.78 -1.27
CA ASP A 329 19.42 -58.49 -1.29
C ASP A 329 20.18 -59.00 -0.06
N TRP A 330 19.49 -59.57 0.93
CA TRP A 330 20.08 -60.13 2.15
C TRP A 330 20.28 -61.67 2.12
N ILE A 331 19.84 -62.35 1.05
CA ILE A 331 19.93 -63.82 0.91
C ILE A 331 20.78 -64.19 -0.32
N LYS A 332 22.01 -63.68 -0.39
CA LYS A 332 23.07 -64.29 -1.21
C LYS A 332 24.30 -64.55 -0.34
N PRO A 333 24.67 -65.83 -0.12
CA PRO A 333 25.94 -66.16 0.51
C PRO A 333 27.08 -65.98 -0.50
N ASP A 334 28.18 -65.39 -0.02
CA ASP A 334 29.46 -65.31 -0.73
C ASP A 334 29.91 -66.68 -1.26
N GLY A 335 30.40 -66.71 -2.50
CA GLY A 335 31.08 -67.90 -3.01
C GLY A 335 31.35 -67.94 -4.50
N LYS A 336 32.35 -67.18 -4.96
CA LYS A 336 33.58 -67.63 -5.68
C LYS A 336 34.22 -66.51 -6.49
#